data_AF-A0A9N9NEI4-F1
#
_entry.id   AF-A0A9N9NEI4-F1
#
_cell.length_a   1.000
_cell.length_b   1.000
_cell.length_c   1.000
_cell.angle_alpha   90.00
_cell.angle_beta   90.00
_cell.angle_gamma   90.00
#
_symmetry.space_group_name_H-M   'P 1'
#
loop_
_entity.id
_entity.type
_entity.pdbx_description
1 polymer ?
#
loop_
_entity_poly.entity_id
_entity_poly.type
_entity_poly.pdbx_seq_one_letter_code
_entity_poly.pdbx_strand_id
1 'polypeptide(L)'
;MKKHKQIQIPSIYDCTISIIDKELNIIVLHLERNKYLRWKLPNIAHLIQKNLKIDNSFDMFKLDCASEIRKAHEFIPKETEVEIRKTITDIWKSAEEGVKIEYHKLNMEYKKAYKQRKAVEIREATDFIWNRYTTALLLEILE
;
A
#
# COMPACT_ATOMS: atom_id res chain seq x y z
N MET A 1 19.77 7.67 -39.99
CA MET A 1 19.00 8.23 -38.86
C MET A 1 19.12 7.29 -37.66
N LYS A 2 19.33 7.87 -36.47
CA LYS A 2 19.88 7.22 -35.26
C LYS A 2 18.99 6.05 -34.78
N LYS A 3 19.55 4.84 -34.71
CA LYS A 3 18.95 3.73 -33.97
C LYS A 3 19.03 4.08 -32.48
N HIS A 4 17.88 4.38 -31.86
CA HIS A 4 17.80 4.47 -30.41
C HIS A 4 18.11 3.08 -29.86
N LYS A 5 19.33 2.89 -29.37
CA LYS A 5 19.71 1.74 -28.55
C LYS A 5 18.86 1.84 -27.29
N GLN A 6 17.79 1.05 -27.23
CA GLN A 6 17.01 0.85 -26.02
C GLN A 6 17.98 0.16 -25.04
N ILE A 7 18.52 0.94 -24.11
CA ILE A 7 19.34 0.43 -23.03
C ILE A 7 18.37 -0.38 -22.16
N GLN A 8 18.35 -1.69 -22.35
CA GLN A 8 17.80 -2.60 -21.37
C GLN A 8 18.69 -2.48 -20.14
N ILE A 9 18.21 -1.72 -19.15
CA ILE A 9 18.77 -1.78 -17.80
C ILE A 9 18.43 -3.19 -17.31
N PRO A 10 19.42 -4.06 -17.05
CA PRO A 10 19.14 -5.38 -16.53
C PRO A 10 18.38 -5.20 -15.22
N SER A 11 17.20 -5.79 -15.10
CA SER A 11 16.52 -5.96 -13.82
C SER A 11 17.51 -6.69 -12.91
N ILE A 12 18.02 -6.03 -11.88
CA ILE A 12 19.15 -6.53 -11.07
C ILE A 12 18.72 -7.69 -10.15
N TYR A 13 17.44 -8.02 -10.12
CA TYR A 13 16.87 -9.00 -9.20
C TYR A 13 15.88 -9.92 -9.91
N ASP A 14 16.30 -11.15 -10.20
CA ASP A 14 15.39 -12.25 -10.53
C ASP A 14 14.63 -12.66 -9.26
N CYS A 15 13.58 -11.88 -8.97
CA CYS A 15 12.64 -12.16 -7.89
C CYS A 15 11.40 -12.85 -8.45
N THR A 16 11.06 -14.03 -7.90
CA THR A 16 9.78 -14.70 -8.17
C THR A 16 8.81 -14.44 -7.02
N ILE A 17 7.54 -14.18 -7.33
CA ILE A 17 6.50 -13.89 -6.35
C ILE A 17 5.27 -14.72 -6.62
N SER A 18 4.85 -15.45 -5.60
CA SER A 18 3.67 -16.30 -5.65
C SER A 18 2.83 -16.09 -4.38
N ILE A 19 1.52 -16.26 -4.51
CA ILE A 19 0.62 -16.41 -3.36
C ILE A 19 0.63 -17.89 -3.00
N ILE A 20 1.04 -18.26 -1.79
CA ILE A 20 1.38 -19.67 -1.51
C ILE A 20 0.34 -20.40 -0.65
N ASP A 21 -0.69 -19.74 -0.11
CA ASP A 21 -1.68 -20.47 0.71
C ASP A 21 -3.06 -19.81 0.86
N LYS A 22 -3.97 -20.56 1.48
CA LYS A 22 -5.31 -20.12 1.88
C LYS A 22 -5.30 -18.93 2.84
N GLU A 23 -4.14 -18.60 3.42
CA GLU A 23 -3.97 -17.46 4.32
C GLU A 23 -3.51 -16.19 3.60
N LEU A 24 -3.39 -16.24 2.26
CA LEU A 24 -2.99 -15.13 1.41
C LEU A 24 -1.60 -14.59 1.77
N ASN A 25 -0.67 -15.50 2.11
CA ASN A 25 0.73 -15.14 2.29
C ASN A 25 1.40 -14.85 0.93
N ILE A 26 2.03 -13.69 0.85
CA ILE A 26 2.93 -13.29 -0.24
C ILE A 26 4.33 -13.72 0.13
N ILE A 27 4.99 -14.44 -0.78
CA ILE A 27 6.40 -14.80 -0.64
C ILE A 27 7.15 -14.26 -1.85
N VAL A 28 8.23 -13.52 -1.59
CA VAL A 28 9.17 -13.03 -2.60
C VAL A 28 10.48 -13.76 -2.41
N LEU A 29 10.94 -14.49 -3.43
CA LEU A 29 12.21 -15.19 -3.41
C LEU A 29 13.27 -14.37 -4.13
N HIS A 30 14.42 -14.17 -3.52
CA HIS A 30 15.62 -13.63 -4.16
C HIS A 30 16.64 -14.76 -4.31
N LEU A 31 16.56 -15.48 -5.43
CA LEU A 31 17.26 -16.76 -5.63
C LEU A 31 18.78 -16.62 -5.55
N GLU A 32 19.35 -15.63 -6.22
CA GLU A 32 20.81 -15.40 -6.25
C GLU A 32 21.43 -15.17 -4.86
N ARG A 33 20.64 -14.67 -3.91
CA ARG A 33 21.11 -14.38 -2.55
C ARG A 33 20.66 -15.40 -1.53
N ASN A 34 19.86 -16.37 -1.92
CA ASN A 34 19.21 -17.31 -1.02
C ASN A 34 18.48 -16.59 0.14
N LYS A 35 17.76 -15.50 -0.18
CA LYS A 35 16.95 -14.71 0.76
C LYS A 35 15.50 -14.71 0.30
N TYR A 36 14.59 -14.49 1.23
CA TYR A 36 13.17 -14.32 0.92
C TYR A 36 12.52 -13.26 1.81
N LEU A 37 11.44 -12.69 1.30
CA LEU A 37 10.48 -11.90 2.09
C LEU A 37 9.19 -12.69 2.19
N ARG A 38 8.50 -12.54 3.32
CA ARG A 38 7.19 -13.13 3.53
C ARG A 38 6.31 -12.18 4.32
N TRP A 39 5.11 -11.94 3.84
CA TRP A 39 4.09 -11.23 4.59
C TRP A 39 2.68 -11.71 4.23
N LYS A 40 1.74 -11.44 5.13
CA LYS A 40 0.32 -11.67 4.89
C LYS A 40 -0.30 -10.44 4.24
N LEU A 41 -1.20 -10.62 3.27
CA LEU A 41 -2.00 -9.53 2.72
C LEU A 41 -2.69 -8.75 3.86
N PRO A 42 -2.54 -7.42 3.92
CA PRO A 42 -3.01 -6.66 5.07
C PRO A 42 -4.53 -6.59 5.11
N ASN A 43 -5.08 -6.55 6.32
CA ASN A 43 -6.50 -6.30 6.54
C ASN A 43 -6.81 -4.81 6.35
N ILE A 44 -7.88 -4.49 5.61
CA ILE A 44 -8.39 -3.15 5.36
C ILE A 44 -8.51 -2.31 6.64
N ALA A 45 -8.96 -2.90 7.75
CA ALA A 45 -9.14 -2.19 9.01
C ALA A 45 -7.83 -1.53 9.49
N HIS A 46 -6.71 -2.24 9.33
CA HIS A 46 -5.39 -1.73 9.69
C HIS A 46 -4.95 -0.59 8.76
N LEU A 47 -5.23 -0.70 7.45
CA LEU A 47 -4.92 0.35 6.47
C LEU A 47 -5.71 1.63 6.75
N ILE A 48 -7.00 1.49 7.05
CA ILE A 48 -7.88 2.62 7.37
C ILE A 48 -7.38 3.35 8.60
N GLN A 49 -7.02 2.63 9.68
CA GLN A 49 -6.53 3.25 10.92
C GLN A 49 -5.34 4.19 10.68
N LYS A 50 -4.42 3.81 9.78
CA LYS A 50 -3.26 4.64 9.42
C LYS A 50 -3.62 5.89 8.59
N ASN A 51 -4.86 6.00 8.12
CA ASN A 51 -5.38 7.15 7.34
C ASN A 51 -4.47 7.50 6.14
N LEU A 52 -3.91 6.48 5.49
CA LEU A 52 -2.99 6.67 4.37
C LEU A 52 -3.77 6.92 3.08
N LYS A 53 -3.36 7.90 2.28
CA LYS A 53 -3.90 8.04 0.93
C LYS A 53 -3.23 6.97 0.04
N ILE A 54 -4.03 6.03 -0.44
CA ILE A 54 -3.59 4.95 -1.32
C ILE A 54 -4.39 5.05 -2.62
N ASP A 55 -3.70 5.30 -3.73
CA ASP A 55 -4.36 5.60 -5.00
C ASP A 55 -4.50 4.34 -5.88
N ASN A 56 -3.54 3.42 -5.79
CA ASN A 56 -3.53 2.19 -6.60
C ASN A 56 -3.01 0.95 -5.84
N SER A 57 -3.16 -0.23 -6.47
CA SER A 57 -2.73 -1.51 -5.90
C SER A 57 -1.21 -1.61 -5.70
N PHE A 58 -0.42 -0.95 -6.56
CA PHE A 58 1.02 -0.89 -6.41
C PHE A 58 1.44 -0.06 -5.19
N ASP A 59 0.72 1.01 -4.85
CA ASP A 59 0.99 1.80 -3.64
C ASP A 59 0.81 0.94 -2.37
N MET A 60 -0.22 0.07 -2.34
CA MET A 60 -0.42 -0.89 -1.25
C MET A 60 0.75 -1.86 -1.16
N PHE A 61 1.06 -2.52 -2.28
CA PHE A 61 2.16 -3.47 -2.38
C PHE A 61 3.48 -2.86 -1.92
N LYS A 62 3.75 -1.61 -2.34
CA LYS A 62 4.95 -0.88 -2.00
C LYS A 62 5.09 -0.65 -0.49
N LEU A 63 3.99 -0.38 0.22
CA LEU A 63 4.03 -0.19 1.67
C LEU A 63 4.43 -1.48 2.38
N ASP A 64 3.82 -2.61 2.02
CA ASP A 64 4.11 -3.90 2.62
C ASP A 64 5.53 -4.36 2.29
N CYS A 65 5.88 -4.36 1.01
CA CYS A 65 7.20 -4.81 0.55
C CYS A 65 8.32 -3.93 1.11
N ALA A 66 8.14 -2.61 1.20
CA ALA A 66 9.13 -1.74 1.84
C ALA A 66 9.28 -2.03 3.33
N SER A 67 8.19 -2.38 4.03
CA SER A 67 8.28 -2.76 5.44
C SER A 67 9.07 -4.04 5.61
N GLU A 68 8.87 -5.03 4.75
CA GLU A 68 9.55 -6.32 4.87
C GLU A 68 11.02 -6.25 4.45
N ILE A 69 11.36 -5.50 3.40
CA ILE A 69 12.77 -5.26 3.03
C ILE A 69 13.54 -4.64 4.20
N ARG A 70 12.94 -3.68 4.93
CA ARG A 70 13.60 -3.03 6.08
C ARG A 70 13.74 -3.94 7.29
N LYS A 71 12.89 -4.97 7.44
CA LYS A 71 12.99 -5.96 8.53
C LYS A 71 13.97 -7.08 8.19
N ALA A 72 13.98 -7.51 6.94
CA ALA A 72 14.79 -8.61 6.44
C ALA A 72 16.19 -8.12 6.06
N HIS A 73 16.93 -7.58 7.04
CA HIS A 73 18.27 -7.03 6.87
C HIS A 73 19.11 -7.82 5.83
N GLU A 74 19.77 -7.09 4.93
CA GLU A 74 20.58 -7.64 3.82
C GLU A 74 19.79 -8.34 2.69
N PHE A 75 18.46 -8.19 2.62
CA PHE A 75 17.71 -8.63 1.43
C PHE A 75 18.21 -7.89 0.16
N ILE A 76 18.58 -6.62 0.32
CA ILE A 76 19.29 -5.82 -0.69
C ILE A 76 20.67 -5.38 -0.17
N PRO A 77 21.66 -5.11 -1.04
CA PRO A 77 23.05 -4.85 -0.61
C PRO A 77 23.20 -3.47 0.02
N LYS A 78 22.32 -2.55 -0.38
CA LYS A 78 22.30 -1.16 0.06
C LYS A 78 20.87 -0.79 0.39
N GLU A 79 20.56 -0.65 1.67
CA GLU A 79 19.24 -0.28 2.17
C GLU A 79 18.95 1.22 2.04
N THR A 80 19.30 1.81 0.89
CA THR A 80 18.93 3.20 0.58
C THR A 80 17.51 3.26 0.04
N GLU A 81 16.79 4.35 0.30
CA GLU A 81 15.41 4.55 -0.19
C GLU A 81 15.28 4.51 -1.72
N VAL A 82 16.37 4.76 -2.46
CA VAL A 82 16.39 4.64 -3.92
C VAL A 82 16.44 3.17 -4.34
N GLU A 83 17.35 2.39 -3.74
CA GLU A 83 17.48 0.96 -4.05
C GLU A 83 16.26 0.17 -3.59
N ILE A 84 15.70 0.46 -2.41
CA ILE A 84 14.44 -0.12 -1.94
C ILE A 84 13.33 0.10 -2.98
N ARG A 85 13.17 1.34 -3.48
CA ARG A 85 12.14 1.66 -4.48
C ARG A 85 12.34 0.93 -5.81
N LYS A 86 13.58 0.82 -6.28
CA LYS A 86 13.89 0.06 -7.50
C LYS A 86 13.54 -1.42 -7.32
N THR A 87 14.03 -2.03 -6.25
CA THR A 87 13.77 -3.43 -5.93
C THR A 87 12.28 -3.72 -5.83
N ILE A 88 11.49 -2.88 -5.14
CA ILE A 88 10.02 -3.03 -5.07
C ILE A 88 9.38 -2.96 -6.47
N THR A 89 9.85 -2.06 -7.32
CA THR A 89 9.32 -1.91 -8.68
C THR A 89 9.62 -3.15 -9.52
N ASP A 90 10.82 -3.70 -9.41
CA ASP A 90 11.23 -4.89 -10.14
C ASP A 90 10.47 -6.11 -9.65
N ILE A 91 10.38 -6.30 -8.33
CA ILE A 91 9.52 -7.29 -7.66
C ILE A 91 8.09 -7.20 -8.21
N TRP A 92 7.45 -6.03 -8.20
CA TRP A 92 6.08 -5.89 -8.70
C TRP A 92 5.92 -6.23 -10.19
N LYS A 93 6.89 -5.88 -11.04
CA LYS A 93 6.85 -6.22 -12.46
C LYS A 93 6.90 -7.73 -12.67
N SER A 94 7.73 -8.42 -11.88
CA SER A 94 7.90 -9.88 -11.88
C SER A 94 6.80 -10.64 -11.16
N ALA A 95 5.87 -9.94 -10.49
CA ALA A 95 4.81 -10.57 -9.74
C ALA A 95 3.84 -11.34 -10.65
N GLU A 96 3.46 -12.55 -10.23
CA GLU A 96 2.37 -13.30 -10.84
C GLU A 96 1.08 -12.48 -10.89
N GLU A 97 0.27 -12.69 -11.94
CA GLU A 97 -0.98 -11.95 -12.11
C GLU A 97 -1.95 -12.16 -10.94
N GLY A 98 -1.93 -13.34 -10.31
CA GLY A 98 -2.71 -13.61 -9.10
C GLY A 98 -2.40 -12.64 -7.94
N VAL A 99 -1.12 -12.32 -7.72
CA VAL A 99 -0.69 -11.32 -6.72
C VAL A 99 -1.27 -9.95 -7.05
N LYS A 100 -1.19 -9.55 -8.32
CA LYS A 100 -1.70 -8.24 -8.76
C LYS A 100 -3.21 -8.15 -8.62
N ILE A 101 -3.94 -9.24 -8.90
CA ILE A 101 -5.39 -9.36 -8.72
C ILE A 101 -5.78 -9.20 -7.25
N GLU A 102 -5.10 -9.88 -6.33
CA GLU A 102 -5.44 -9.78 -4.89
C GLU A 102 -5.17 -8.37 -4.35
N TYR A 103 -4.06 -7.74 -4.73
CA TYR A 103 -3.81 -6.33 -4.38
C TYR A 103 -4.80 -5.37 -5.05
N HIS A 104 -5.31 -5.69 -6.24
CA HIS A 104 -6.36 -4.91 -6.88
C HIS A 104 -7.69 -5.01 -6.12
N LYS A 105 -8.11 -6.22 -5.73
CA LYS A 105 -9.30 -6.43 -4.89
C LYS A 105 -9.18 -5.67 -3.58
N LEU A 106 -8.05 -5.79 -2.89
CA LEU A 106 -7.78 -5.09 -1.65
C LEU A 106 -7.88 -3.56 -1.81
N ASN A 107 -7.34 -3.01 -2.90
CA ASN A 107 -7.43 -1.59 -3.20
C ASN A 107 -8.86 -1.10 -3.41
N MET A 108 -9.68 -1.88 -4.11
CA MET A 108 -11.10 -1.55 -4.31
C MET A 108 -11.86 -1.53 -2.99
N GLU A 109 -11.63 -2.52 -2.13
CA GLU A 109 -12.28 -2.59 -0.82
C GLU A 109 -11.81 -1.46 0.11
N TYR A 110 -10.51 -1.15 0.09
CA TYR A 110 -9.96 -0.01 0.82
C TYR A 110 -10.57 1.32 0.39
N LYS A 111 -10.66 1.60 -0.91
CA LYS A 111 -11.26 2.84 -1.42
C LYS A 111 -12.70 3.00 -0.95
N LYS A 112 -13.48 1.92 -1.00
CA LYS A 112 -14.87 1.90 -0.53
C LYS A 112 -14.93 2.25 0.96
N ALA A 113 -14.14 1.58 1.78
CA ALA A 113 -14.18 1.75 3.22
C ALA A 113 -13.55 3.09 3.69
N TYR A 114 -12.52 3.59 3.01
CA TYR A 114 -11.94 4.91 3.24
C TYR A 114 -12.94 6.03 2.95
N LYS A 115 -13.70 5.92 1.84
CA LYS A 115 -14.77 6.87 1.50
C LYS A 115 -15.87 6.88 2.57
N GLN A 116 -16.27 5.69 3.05
CA GLN A 116 -17.26 5.58 4.13
C GLN A 116 -16.77 6.24 5.42
N ARG A 117 -15.53 5.95 5.85
CA ARG A 117 -14.93 6.61 7.03
C ARG A 117 -14.92 8.13 6.88
N LYS A 118 -14.47 8.65 5.73
CA LYS A 118 -14.45 10.11 5.48
C LYS A 118 -15.84 10.74 5.51
N ALA A 119 -16.86 10.04 5.01
CA ALA A 119 -18.24 10.52 5.09
C ALA A 119 -18.75 10.60 6.54
N VAL A 120 -18.39 9.63 7.39
CA VAL A 120 -18.71 9.67 8.83
C VAL A 120 -18.00 10.83 9.51
N GLU A 121 -16.69 11.02 9.28
CA GLU A 121 -15.91 12.13 9.85
C GLU A 121 -16.50 13.51 9.45
N ILE A 122 -16.92 13.67 8.19
CA ILE A 122 -17.57 14.90 7.72
C ILE A 122 -18.93 15.11 8.40
N ARG A 123 -19.73 14.05 8.55
CA ARG A 123 -21.03 14.12 9.21
C ARG A 123 -20.88 14.52 10.67
N GLU A 124 -19.97 13.88 11.40
CA GLU A 124 -19.70 14.20 12.81
C GLU A 124 -19.22 15.66 12.97
N ALA A 125 -18.34 16.13 12.08
CA ALA A 125 -17.91 17.52 12.08
C ALA A 125 -19.07 18.49 11.78
N THR A 126 -19.95 18.14 10.85
CA THR A 126 -21.11 18.97 10.49
C THR A 126 -22.13 19.02 11.63
N ASP A 127 -22.43 17.89 12.24
CA ASP A 127 -23.34 17.78 13.39
C ASP A 127 -22.79 18.58 14.60
N PHE A 128 -21.49 18.52 14.84
CA PHE A 128 -20.83 19.32 15.88
C PHE A 128 -20.99 20.82 15.64
N ILE A 129 -20.73 21.28 14.41
CA ILE A 129 -20.88 22.68 14.03
C ILE A 129 -22.33 23.14 14.20
N TRP A 130 -23.28 22.36 13.68
CA TRP A 130 -24.71 22.68 13.77
C TRP A 130 -25.19 22.78 15.23
N ASN A 131 -24.79 21.81 16.07
CA ASN A 131 -25.15 21.81 17.48
C ASN A 131 -24.57 23.04 18.21
N ARG A 132 -23.34 23.44 17.89
CA ARG A 132 -22.73 24.65 18.45
C ARG A 132 -23.49 25.92 18.08
N TYR A 133 -23.88 26.07 16.81
CA TYR A 133 -24.63 27.24 16.35
C TYR A 133 -26.04 27.30 16.94
N THR A 134 -26.76 26.17 16.95
CA THR A 134 -28.11 26.12 17.52
C THR A 134 -28.12 26.36 19.02
N THR A 135 -27.12 25.85 19.75
CA THR A 135 -26.97 26.13 21.18
C THR A 135 -26.67 27.61 21.44
N ALA A 136 -25.77 28.23 20.66
CA ALA A 136 -25.46 29.66 20.79
C ALA A 136 -26.68 30.54 20.51
N LEU A 137 -27.43 30.25 19.44
CA LEU A 137 -28.64 30.99 19.08
C LEU A 137 -29.75 30.84 20.15
N LEU A 138 -29.91 29.65 20.73
CA LEU A 138 -30.87 29.42 21.81
C LEU A 138 -30.52 30.23 23.07
N LEU A 139 -29.23 30.37 23.38
CA LEU A 139 -28.79 31.19 24.51
C LEU A 139 -29.04 32.69 24.24
N GLU A 140 -28.79 33.18 23.02
CA GLU A 140 -29.08 34.57 22.63
C GLU A 140 -30.58 34.92 22.66
N ILE A 141 -31.48 33.95 22.44
CA ILE A 141 -32.94 34.17 22.51
C ILE A 141 -33.46 34.20 23.95
N LEU A 142 -32.73 33.61 24.90
CA LEU A 142 -33.15 33.46 26.30
C LEU A 142 -32.59 34.57 27.23
N GLU A 143 -31.72 35.44 26.74
CA GLU A 143 -31.24 36.67 27.41
C GLU A 143 -32.08 37.90 27.05
#